data_AF-A0A8S0TA92-F1
#
_entry.id   AF-A0A8S0TA92-F1
#
_cell.length_a   1.000
_cell.length_b   1.000
_cell.length_c   1.000
_cell.angle_alpha   90.00
_cell.angle_beta   90.00
_cell.angle_gamma   90.00
#
_symmetry.space_group_name_H-M   'P 1'
#
loop_
_entity.id
_entity.type
_entity.pdbx_description
1 polymer ?
#
loop_
_entity_poly.entity_id
_entity_poly.type
_entity_poly.pdbx_seq_one_letter_code
_entity_poly.pdbx_strand_id
1 'polypeptide(L)' 'VPIRILDQKVHKLRNKEIQLVKIQWNNHEIEEATWKREEEAKNKYPTLFAQSE' A
#
# COMPACT_ATOMS: atom_id res chain seq x y z
N VAL A 1 3.93 6.77 -10.70
CA VAL A 1 5.01 6.27 -9.81
C VAL A 1 4.47 6.21 -8.38
N PRO A 2 4.64 5.14 -7.58
CA PRO A 2 4.11 5.17 -6.22
C PRO A 2 4.87 6.19 -5.37
N ILE A 3 4.15 7.02 -4.64
CA ILE A 3 4.72 8.12 -3.84
C ILE A 3 4.91 7.66 -2.41
N ARG A 4 3.82 7.21 -1.79
CA ARG A 4 3.78 6.87 -0.37
C ARG A 4 2.58 5.98 -0.06
N ILE A 5 2.66 5.36 1.11
CA ILE A 5 1.52 4.67 1.72
C ILE A 5 0.69 5.72 2.45
N LEU A 6 -0.59 5.84 2.10
CA LEU A 6 -1.53 6.75 2.76
C LEU A 6 -2.17 6.12 3.98
N ASP A 7 -2.46 4.82 3.91
CA ASP A 7 -3.22 4.13 4.93
C ASP A 7 -2.87 2.64 4.94
N GLN A 8 -3.03 1.99 6.11
CA GLN A 8 -2.82 0.57 6.29
C GLN A 8 -4.00 0.00 7.07
N LYS A 9 -4.64 -1.02 6.50
CA LYS A 9 -5.82 -1.66 7.08
C LYS A 9 -5.63 -3.16 7.13
N VAL A 10 -5.85 -3.74 8.31
CA VAL A 10 -5.88 -5.19 8.48
C VAL A 10 -7.32 -5.68 8.36
N HIS A 11 -7.58 -6.53 7.39
CA HIS A 11 -8.85 -7.19 7.22
C HIS A 11 -8.77 -8.61 7.79
N LYS A 12 -9.38 -8.81 8.97
CA LYS A 12 -9.48 -10.11 9.60
C LYS A 12 -10.67 -10.88 9.02
N LEU A 13 -10.38 -11.90 8.24
CA LEU A 13 -11.35 -12.89 7.79
C LEU A 13 -11.46 -14.01 8.83
N ARG A 14 -12.48 -14.85 8.69
CA ARG A 14 -12.80 -15.95 9.62
C ARG A 14 -11.61 -16.85 9.97
N ASN A 15 -10.70 -17.08 9.02
CA ASN A 15 -9.55 -17.98 9.15
C ASN A 15 -8.21 -17.37 8.74
N LYS A 16 -8.16 -16.10 8.29
CA LYS A 16 -6.95 -15.46 7.77
C LYS A 16 -6.99 -13.96 8.01
N GLU A 17 -5.82 -13.35 8.16
CA GLU A 17 -5.67 -11.90 8.25
C GLU A 17 -5.01 -11.41 6.95
N ILE A 18 -5.63 -10.44 6.28
CA ILE A 18 -5.12 -9.82 5.06
C ILE A 18 -4.79 -8.37 5.37
N GLN A 19 -3.53 -8.00 5.24
CA GLN A 19 -3.10 -6.62 5.35
C GLN A 19 -3.23 -5.93 3.99
N LEU A 20 -3.92 -4.80 3.97
CA LEU A 20 -4.12 -3.95 2.80
C LEU A 20 -3.49 -2.60 3.07
N VAL A 21 -2.71 -2.10 2.12
CA VAL A 21 -2.11 -0.77 2.17
C VAL A 21 -2.65 0.06 1.02
N LYS A 22 -3.02 1.31 1.31
CA LYS A 22 -3.44 2.28 0.32
C LYS A 22 -2.20 3.00 -0.20
N ILE A 23 -1.83 2.75 -1.45
CA ILE A 23 -0.65 3.36 -2.09
C ILE A 23 -1.14 4.52 -2.95
N GLN A 24 -0.57 5.70 -2.73
CA GLN A 24 -0.74 6.87 -3.58
C GLN A 24 0.19 6.78 -4.78
N TRP A 25 -0.32 7.09 -5.96
CA TRP A 25 0.43 7.13 -7.20
C TRP A 25 0.51 8.57 -7.68
N ASN A 26 1.71 9.00 -8.09
CA ASN A 26 1.90 10.21 -8.86
C ASN A 26 1.51 9.86 -10.30
N ASN A 27 0.27 10.13 -10.66
CA ASN A 27 -0.15 10.25 -12.04
C ASN A 27 -0.41 11.74 -12.25
N HIS A 28 0.28 12.36 -13.20
CA HIS A 28 0.54 13.81 -13.31
C HIS A 28 -0.68 14.76 -13.18
N GLU A 29 -1.92 14.27 -13.24
CA GLU A 29 -3.15 15.07 -13.10
C GLU A 29 -4.17 14.53 -12.09
N ILE A 30 -4.05 13.29 -11.60
CA ILE A 30 -5.03 12.66 -10.71
C ILE A 30 -4.29 11.94 -9.58
N GLU A 31 -4.59 12.31 -8.34
CA GLU A 31 -4.18 11.57 -7.15
C GLU A 31 -4.91 10.23 -7.08
N GLU A 32 -4.43 9.26 -7.86
CA GLU A 32 -4.93 7.89 -7.82
C GLU A 32 -4.36 7.20 -6.59
N ALA A 33 -5.24 6.65 -5.74
CA ALA A 33 -4.86 5.88 -4.58
C ALA A 33 -5.56 4.52 -4.61
N THR A 34 -4.76 3.46 -4.65
CA THR A 34 -5.26 2.09 -4.81
C THR A 34 -4.91 1.24 -3.60
N TRP A 35 -5.86 0.42 -3.16
CA TRP A 35 -5.62 -0.59 -2.13
C TRP A 35 -4.90 -1.79 -2.73
N LYS A 36 -3.76 -2.14 -2.14
CA LYS A 36 -2.94 -3.30 -2.50
C LYS A 36 -2.70 -4.14 -1.26
N ARG A 37 -2.46 -5.45 -1.42
CA ARG A 37 -2.02 -6.27 -0.29
C ARG A 37 -0.64 -5.81 0.17
N GLU A 38 -0.44 -5.74 1.49
CA GLU A 38 0.85 -5.34 2.07
C GLU A 38 1.97 -6.25 1.57
N GLU A 39 1.73 -7.56 1.51
CA GLU A 39 2.73 -8.53 1.01
C GLU A 39 3.20 -8.20 -0.41
N GLU A 40 2.27 -7.84 -1.31
CA GLU A 40 2.58 -7.51 -2.70
C GLU A 40 3.26 -6.15 -2.78
N ALA A 41 2.78 -5.19 -1.98
CA ALA A 41 3.34 -3.85 -1.92
C ALA A 41 4.77 -3.85 -1.38
N LYS A 42 5.06 -4.60 -0.31
CA LYS A 42 6.40 -4.77 0.25
C LYS A 42 7.35 -5.45 -0.74
N ASN A 43 6.88 -6.50 -1.41
CA ASN A 43 7.72 -7.20 -2.40
C ASN A 43 7.99 -6.33 -3.64
N LYS A 44 6.99 -5.58 -4.11
CA LYS A 44 7.10 -4.81 -5.35
C LYS A 44 7.68 -3.41 -5.16
N TYR A 45 7.46 -2.82 -3.98
CA TYR A 45 7.88 -1.47 -3.61
C TYR A 45 8.42 -1.41 -2.18
N PRO A 46 9.51 -2.15 -1.86
CA PRO A 46 10.09 -2.15 -0.52
C PRO A 46 10.56 -0.76 -0.08
N THR A 47 10.96 0.09 -1.02
CA THR A 47 11.42 1.46 -0.77
C THR A 47 10.33 2.37 -0.19
N LEU A 48 9.04 2.13 -0.47
CA LEU A 48 7.94 2.89 0.12
C LEU A 48 7.77 2.60 1.62
N PHE A 49 8.12 1.38 2.04
CA PHE A 49 8.07 0.97 3.44
C PHE A 49 9.34 1.38 4.19
N ALA A 50 10.49 1.47 3.50
CA ALA A 50 11.75 1.94 4.07
C ALA A 50 11.80 3.46 4.28
N GLN A 51 10.95 4.24 3.61
CA GLN A 51 10.87 5.70 3.80
C GLN A 51 10.08 6.13 5.06
N SER A 52 9.56 5.18 5.85
CA SER A 52 8.79 5.44 7.07
C SER A 52 9.60 5.17 8.36
N GLU A 53 10.92 5.30 8.31
CA GLU A 53 11.83 5.26 9.47
C GLU A 53 12.10 6.67 10.05
#